data_AF-A0A1H6SJ92-F1
#
_entry.id   AF-A0A1H6SJ92-F1
#
_cell.length_a   1.000
_cell.length_b   1.000
_cell.length_c   1.000
_cell.angle_alpha   90.00
_cell.angle_beta   90.00
_cell.angle_gamma   90.00
#
_symmetry.space_group_name_H-M   'P 1'
#
loop_
_entity.id
_entity.type
_entity.pdbx_description
1 polymer ?
#
loop_
_entity_poly.entity_id
_entity_poly.type
_entity_poly.pdbx_seq_one_letter_code
_entity_poly.pdbx_strand_id
1 'polypeptide(L)'
;MKTLKYINTFAIGFPITLLLIGIIINDAAGNWIGFALFSTMLTGLIQVLLGLFLLYKNPKNKHLRIYIISVILFFLLWFINAQINYLNIITFILFPIPLILATYLSLIIYKKLYL
;
A
#
# COMPACT_ATOMS: atom_id res chain seq x y z
N MET A 1 6.92 1.04 19.68
CA MET A 1 7.39 0.27 18.48
C MET A 1 6.48 -0.90 18.10
N LYS A 2 5.94 -1.67 19.07
CA LYS A 2 4.98 -2.75 18.78
C LYS A 2 3.71 -2.24 18.08
N THR A 3 3.22 -1.07 18.48
CA THR A 3 2.03 -0.41 17.88
C THR A 3 2.15 -0.19 16.37
N LEU A 4 3.31 0.30 15.87
CA LEU A 4 3.52 0.49 14.43
C LEU A 4 3.48 -0.82 13.65
N LYS A 5 4.03 -1.89 14.23
CA LYS A 5 3.94 -3.24 13.64
C LYS A 5 2.48 -3.66 13.56
N TYR A 6 1.73 -3.59 14.67
CA TYR A 6 0.32 -3.97 14.69
C TYR A 6 -0.54 -3.18 13.70
N ILE A 7 -0.38 -1.85 13.61
CA ILE A 7 -1.12 -1.02 12.64
C ILE A 7 -0.79 -1.47 11.22
N ASN A 8 0.49 -1.67 10.88
CA ASN A 8 0.88 -2.11 9.54
C ASN A 8 0.38 -3.52 9.22
N THR A 9 0.46 -4.46 10.17
CA THR A 9 -0.07 -5.82 10.02
C THR A 9 -1.57 -5.79 9.80
N PHE A 10 -2.29 -5.01 10.59
CA PHE A 10 -3.74 -4.87 10.45
C PHE A 10 -4.10 -4.28 9.10
N ALA A 11 -3.45 -3.20 8.69
CA ALA A 11 -3.71 -2.54 7.42
C ALA A 11 -3.55 -3.49 6.22
N ILE A 12 -2.54 -4.37 6.23
CA ILE A 12 -2.33 -5.35 5.14
C ILE A 12 -3.23 -6.57 5.29
N GLY A 13 -3.40 -7.07 6.51
CA GLY A 13 -4.17 -8.27 6.78
C GLY A 13 -5.66 -8.09 6.50
N PHE A 14 -6.21 -6.91 6.79
CA PHE A 14 -7.63 -6.63 6.66
C PHE A 14 -8.18 -6.84 5.23
N PRO A 15 -7.63 -6.22 4.16
CA PRO A 15 -8.12 -6.48 2.80
C PRO A 15 -7.96 -7.95 2.39
N ILE A 16 -6.88 -8.62 2.82
CA ILE A 16 -6.67 -10.05 2.55
C ILE A 16 -7.76 -10.89 3.22
N THR A 17 -8.11 -10.60 4.48
CA THR A 17 -9.17 -11.32 5.19
C THR A 17 -10.53 -11.13 4.52
N LEU A 18 -10.87 -9.92 4.08
CA LEU A 18 -12.12 -9.66 3.37
C LEU A 18 -12.19 -10.40 2.04
N LEU A 19 -11.08 -10.44 1.28
CA LEU A 19 -10.99 -11.18 0.03
C LEU A 19 -11.20 -12.68 0.27
N LEU A 20 -10.53 -13.25 1.28
CA LEU A 20 -10.66 -14.66 1.63
C LEU A 20 -12.09 -15.02 2.05
N ILE A 21 -12.76 -14.16 2.82
CA ILE A 21 -14.17 -14.35 3.18
C ILE A 21 -15.03 -14.44 1.93
N GLY A 22 -14.87 -13.49 0.99
CA GLY A 22 -15.64 -13.48 -0.26
C GLY A 22 -15.44 -14.74 -1.11
N ILE A 23 -14.22 -15.28 -1.16
CA ILE A 23 -13.91 -16.54 -1.84
C ILE A 23 -14.54 -17.73 -1.13
N ILE A 24 -14.41 -17.82 0.20
CA ILE A 24 -14.90 -18.97 1.00
C ILE A 24 -16.41 -19.10 0.93
N ILE A 25 -17.14 -17.98 1.01
CA ILE A 25 -18.61 -17.99 0.97
C ILE A 25 -19.17 -17.98 -0.45
N ASN A 26 -18.30 -17.93 -1.46
CA ASN A 26 -18.65 -17.83 -2.88
C ASN A 26 -19.64 -16.67 -3.14
N ASP A 27 -19.25 -15.47 -2.74
CA ASP A 27 -20.09 -14.27 -2.80
C ASP A 27 -20.41 -13.89 -4.25
N ALA A 28 -21.56 -14.36 -4.75
CA ALA A 28 -22.04 -14.10 -6.10
C ALA A 28 -22.33 -12.61 -6.37
N ALA A 29 -22.61 -11.82 -5.32
CA ALA A 29 -22.87 -10.38 -5.46
C ALA A 29 -21.57 -9.55 -5.49
N GLY A 30 -20.43 -10.14 -5.12
CA GLY A 30 -19.13 -9.47 -5.12
C GLY A 30 -18.96 -8.36 -4.08
N ASN A 31 -19.85 -8.28 -3.08
CA ASN A 31 -19.82 -7.29 -2.00
C ASN A 31 -18.52 -7.37 -1.21
N TRP A 32 -18.08 -8.58 -0.82
CA TRP A 32 -16.87 -8.78 -0.03
C TRP A 32 -15.60 -8.48 -0.81
N ILE A 33 -15.59 -8.78 -2.11
CA ILE A 33 -14.51 -8.39 -3.02
C ILE A 33 -14.45 -6.87 -3.14
N GLY A 34 -15.60 -6.20 -3.29
CA GLY A 34 -15.70 -4.75 -3.28
C GLY A 34 -15.13 -4.13 -1.99
N PHE A 35 -15.50 -4.68 -0.83
CA PHE A 35 -14.95 -4.25 0.47
C PHE A 35 -13.45 -4.50 0.58
N ALA A 36 -12.93 -5.62 0.05
CA ALA A 36 -11.49 -5.89 0.02
C ALA A 36 -10.73 -4.86 -0.83
N LEU A 37 -11.25 -4.52 -2.02
CA LEU A 37 -10.64 -3.51 -2.89
C LEU A 37 -10.66 -2.12 -2.24
N PHE A 38 -11.79 -1.72 -1.68
CA PHE A 38 -11.90 -0.45 -0.95
C PHE A 38 -10.95 -0.41 0.27
N SER A 39 -10.90 -1.50 1.04
CA SER A 39 -9.96 -1.63 2.13
C SER A 39 -8.51 -1.52 1.67
N THR A 40 -8.17 -1.97 0.46
CA THR A 40 -6.81 -1.88 -0.09
C THR A 40 -6.41 -0.41 -0.34
N MET A 41 -7.36 0.44 -0.74
CA MET A 41 -7.15 1.88 -0.87
C MET A 41 -6.88 2.52 0.51
N LEU A 42 -7.64 2.12 1.53
CA LEU A 42 -7.42 2.55 2.92
C LEU A 42 -6.06 2.09 3.45
N THR A 43 -5.64 0.86 3.13
CA THR A 43 -4.29 0.35 3.44
C THR A 43 -3.22 1.26 2.86
N GLY A 44 -3.35 1.65 1.59
CA GLY A 44 -2.42 2.57 0.94
C GLY A 44 -2.30 3.89 1.70
N LEU A 45 -3.42 4.50 2.08
CA LEU A 45 -3.44 5.73 2.88
C LEU A 45 -2.73 5.55 4.23
N ILE A 46 -3.07 4.50 4.97
CA ILE A 46 -2.45 4.20 6.27
C ILE A 46 -0.93 4.06 6.11
N GLN A 47 -0.47 3.39 5.06
CA GLN A 47 0.96 3.19 4.82
C GLN A 47 1.68 4.49 4.47
N VAL A 48 1.08 5.37 3.67
CA VAL A 48 1.65 6.70 3.42
C VAL A 48 1.79 7.49 4.73
N LEU A 49 0.75 7.50 5.57
CA LEU A 49 0.79 8.16 6.88
C LEU A 49 1.88 7.59 7.80
N LEU A 50 2.01 6.25 7.85
CA LEU A 50 3.07 5.59 8.62
C LEU A 50 4.47 5.93 8.09
N GLY A 51 4.65 5.91 6.77
CA GLY A 51 5.92 6.27 6.13
C GLY A 51 6.32 7.71 6.41
N LEU A 52 5.38 8.65 6.30
CA LEU A 52 5.60 10.07 6.61
C LEU A 52 5.92 10.28 8.08
N PHE A 53 5.17 9.64 8.99
CA PHE A 53 5.43 9.71 10.43
C PHE A 53 6.83 9.20 10.78
N LEU A 54 7.24 8.08 10.18
CA LEU A 54 8.58 7.51 10.38
C LEU A 54 9.67 8.41 9.79
N LEU A 55 9.44 9.00 8.61
CA LEU A 55 10.39 9.91 7.97
C LEU A 55 10.55 11.20 8.79
N TYR A 56 9.46 11.74 9.33
CA TYR A 56 9.52 12.91 10.23
C TYR A 56 10.39 12.64 11.46
N LYS A 57 10.28 11.45 12.04
CA LYS A 57 11.13 11.04 13.17
C LYS A 57 12.59 10.81 12.78
N ASN A 58 12.84 10.32 11.56
CA ASN A 58 14.17 9.95 11.08
C ASN A 58 14.43 10.48 9.65
N PRO A 59 14.60 11.80 9.47
CA PRO A 59 14.58 12.44 8.14
C PRO A 59 15.77 12.06 7.26
N LYS A 60 16.90 11.67 7.87
CA LYS A 60 18.11 11.24 7.14
C LYS A 60 18.05 9.79 6.69
N ASN A 61 17.02 9.04 7.05
CA ASN A 61 16.92 7.62 6.73
C ASN A 61 16.69 7.40 5.24
N LYS A 62 17.66 6.75 4.57
CA LYS A 62 17.61 6.52 3.11
C LYS A 62 16.44 5.64 2.69
N HIS A 63 16.09 4.61 3.47
CA HIS A 63 15.00 3.68 3.14
C HIS A 63 13.63 4.38 3.16
N LEU A 64 13.38 5.22 4.17
CA LEU A 64 12.13 5.99 4.26
C LEU A 64 12.03 7.05 3.16
N ARG A 65 13.14 7.70 2.80
CA ARG A 65 13.17 8.63 1.67
C ARG A 65 12.87 7.93 0.35
N ILE A 66 13.48 6.77 0.10
CA ILE A 66 13.21 5.97 -1.10
C ILE A 66 11.73 5.59 -1.14
N TYR A 67 11.16 5.09 -0.02
CA TYR A 67 9.75 4.76 0.05
C TYR A 67 8.84 5.94 -0.35
N ILE A 68 9.03 7.12 0.26
CA ILE A 68 8.18 8.30 -0.01
C ILE A 68 8.37 8.81 -1.44
N ILE A 69 9.60 8.83 -1.96
CA ILE A 69 9.86 9.20 -3.36
C ILE A 69 9.15 8.24 -4.32
N SER A 70 9.22 6.93 -4.06
CA SER A 70 8.54 5.93 -4.88
C SER A 70 7.01 6.04 -4.81
N VAL A 71 6.44 6.37 -3.64
CA VAL A 71 5.01 6.67 -3.49
C VAL A 71 4.61 7.88 -4.35
N ILE A 72 5.36 8.98 -4.25
CA ILE A 72 5.08 10.19 -5.05
C ILE A 72 5.19 9.88 -6.54
N LEU A 73 6.25 9.18 -6.95
CA LEU A 73 6.47 8.79 -8.33
C LEU A 73 5.33 7.90 -8.86
N PHE A 74 4.86 6.95 -8.06
CA PHE A 74 3.70 6.11 -8.42
C PHE A 74 2.46 6.96 -8.72
N PHE A 75 2.09 7.88 -7.82
CA PHE A 75 0.91 8.73 -8.04
C PHE A 75 1.07 9.67 -9.23
N LEU A 76 2.27 10.23 -9.45
CA LEU A 76 2.56 11.06 -10.61
C LEU A 76 2.43 10.27 -11.92
N LEU A 77 3.01 9.07 -11.98
CA LEU A 77 2.91 8.21 -13.15
C LEU A 77 1.48 7.75 -13.40
N TRP A 78 0.73 7.41 -12.35
CA TRP A 78 -0.69 7.07 -12.47
C TRP A 78 -1.50 8.24 -13.00
N PHE A 79 -1.26 9.45 -12.48
CA PHE A 79 -1.92 10.67 -12.93
C PHE A 79 -1.62 10.97 -14.41
N ILE A 80 -0.35 10.90 -14.83
CA ILE A 80 0.04 11.09 -16.23
C ILE A 80 -0.62 10.03 -17.12
N ASN A 81 -0.62 8.76 -16.69
CA ASN A 81 -1.25 7.68 -17.44
C ASN A 81 -2.76 7.92 -17.62
N ALA A 82 -3.43 8.48 -16.61
CA ALA A 82 -4.84 8.88 -16.73
C ALA A 82 -5.07 10.01 -17.75
N GLN A 83 -4.12 10.96 -17.89
CA GLN A 83 -4.24 12.04 -18.88
C GLN A 83 -4.04 11.57 -20.33
N ILE A 84 -3.46 10.39 -20.55
CA ILE A 84 -3.21 9.81 -21.87
C ILE A 84 -4.12 8.60 -22.16
N ASN A 85 -5.31 8.55 -21.55
CA ASN A 85 -6.31 7.50 -21.72
C ASN A 85 -5.86 6.09 -21.29
N TYR A 86 -5.06 5.99 -20.22
CA TYR A 86 -4.66 4.72 -19.60
C TYR A 86 -4.02 3.73 -20.57
N LEU A 87 -2.79 4.01 -21.00
CA LEU A 87 -2.05 3.06 -21.84
C LEU A 87 -1.92 1.70 -21.14
N ASN A 88 -2.41 0.64 -21.79
CA ASN A 88 -2.49 -0.72 -21.23
C ASN A 88 -1.16 -1.20 -20.63
N ILE A 89 -0.05 -0.97 -21.33
CA ILE A 89 1.28 -1.37 -20.88
C ILE A 89 1.67 -0.67 -19.56
N ILE A 90 1.37 0.62 -19.42
CA ILE A 90 1.69 1.40 -18.23
C ILE A 90 0.76 0.98 -17.09
N THR A 91 -0.54 0.85 -17.36
CA THR A 91 -1.52 0.39 -16.38
C THR A 91 -1.13 -0.97 -15.80
N PHE A 92 -0.73 -1.91 -16.65
CA PHE A 92 -0.29 -3.24 -16.22
C PHE A 92 0.96 -3.19 -15.31
N ILE A 93 1.92 -2.32 -15.63
CA ILE A 93 3.14 -2.13 -14.81
C ILE A 93 2.82 -1.44 -13.48
N LEU A 94 1.93 -0.45 -13.48
CA LEU A 94 1.59 0.33 -12.29
C LEU A 94 0.70 -0.46 -11.32
N PHE A 95 -0.14 -1.36 -11.81
CA PHE A 95 -1.09 -2.13 -11.00
C PHE A 95 -0.48 -2.87 -9.79
N PRO A 96 0.65 -3.59 -9.90
CA PRO A 96 1.28 -4.26 -8.76
C PRO A 96 2.09 -3.34 -7.83
N ILE A 97 2.38 -2.09 -8.22
CA ILE A 97 3.27 -1.20 -7.46
C ILE A 97 2.77 -0.93 -6.03
N PRO A 98 1.48 -0.67 -5.77
CA PRO A 98 0.97 -0.50 -4.40
C PRO A 98 1.32 -1.68 -3.48
N LEU A 99 1.24 -2.93 -3.97
CA LEU A 99 1.60 -4.12 -3.21
C LEU A 99 3.10 -4.18 -2.91
N ILE A 100 3.93 -3.81 -3.88
CA ILE A 100 5.40 -3.74 -3.73
C ILE A 100 5.76 -2.69 -2.68
N LEU A 101 5.17 -1.49 -2.76
CA LEU A 101 5.38 -0.41 -1.79
C LEU A 101 4.92 -0.81 -0.38
N ALA A 102 3.78 -1.49 -0.27
CA ALA A 102 3.26 -2.00 0.98
C ALA A 102 4.20 -3.00 1.65
N THR A 103 4.75 -3.90 0.84
CA THR A 103 5.73 -4.89 1.29
C THR A 103 7.03 -4.22 1.71
N TYR A 104 7.50 -3.22 0.94
CA TYR A 104 8.71 -2.48 1.25
C TYR A 104 8.62 -1.73 2.58
N LEU A 105 7.54 -0.99 2.83
CA LEU A 105 7.34 -0.31 4.10
C LEU A 105 7.27 -1.30 5.27
N SER A 106 6.60 -2.45 5.06
CA SER A 106 6.56 -3.52 6.05
C SER A 106 7.97 -4.01 6.40
N LEU A 107 8.84 -4.22 5.42
CA LEU A 107 10.22 -4.60 5.68
C LEU A 107 10.98 -3.55 6.50
N ILE A 108 10.81 -2.25 6.20
CA ILE A 108 11.41 -1.16 6.98
C ILE A 108 10.94 -1.24 8.45
N ILE A 109 9.63 -1.39 8.68
CA ILE A 109 9.04 -1.43 10.03
C ILE A 109 9.49 -2.67 10.80
N TYR A 110 9.50 -3.85 10.16
CA TYR A 110 9.78 -5.11 10.82
C TYR A 110 11.26 -5.29 11.15
N LYS A 111 12.14 -4.96 10.20
CA LYS A 111 13.60 -4.98 10.37
C LYS A 111 14.12 -3.77 11.16
N LYS A 112 13.24 -2.83 11.54
CA LYS A 112 13.58 -1.61 12.26
C LYS A 112 14.64 -0.77 11.53
N LEU A 113 14.60 -0.76 10.19
CA LEU A 113 15.55 0.01 9.36
C LEU A 113 15.33 1.53 9.46
N TYR A 114 14.49 1.99 10.38
CA TYR A 114 14.20 3.38 10.69
C TYR A 114 14.87 3.88 11.97
N LEU A 115 15.44 2.98 12.79
CA LEU A 115 16.30 3.33 13.93
C LEU A 115 17.71 3.67 13.43
#